data_AF-A0A2D7UD97-F1
#
_entry.id   AF-A0A2D7UD97-F1
#
_cell.length_a   1.000
_cell.length_b   1.000
_cell.length_c   1.000
_cell.angle_alpha   90.00
_cell.angle_beta   90.00
_cell.angle_gamma   90.00
#
_symmetry.space_group_name_H-M   'P 1'
#
loop_
_entity.id
_entity.type
_entity.pdbx_description
1 polymer ?
#
loop_
_entity_poly.entity_id
_entity_poly.type
_entity_poly.pdbx_seq_one_letter_code
_entity_poly.pdbx_strand_id
1 'polypeptide(L)'
;LGRHDSPATTAVWHNGMGAIIFAVIMIAVGAPLPTGRADMALLIAIGVLSSFQQFGLAFSHKLVPASILAPLHYLSIPMGIGAGIMLFGEALTLEIIVGSAIIIASSIFILRRERQLREAGQR
;
A
#
# COMPACT_ATOMS: atom_id res chain seq x y z
N LEU A 1 12.39 12.12 2.75
CA LEU A 1 13.73 12.73 2.93
C LEU A 1 14.18 13.28 1.57
N GLY A 2 14.87 14.41 1.56
CA GLY A 2 15.51 15.03 0.39
C GLY A 2 14.58 15.71 -0.62
N ARG A 3 14.57 17.06 -0.67
CA ARG A 3 13.85 17.87 -1.69
C ARG A 3 14.36 17.66 -3.12
N HIS A 4 15.40 16.83 -3.30
CA HIS A 4 16.06 16.49 -4.56
C HIS A 4 16.07 14.99 -4.88
N ASP A 5 15.55 14.12 -4.01
CA ASP A 5 15.56 12.69 -4.29
C ASP A 5 14.51 12.37 -5.37
N SER A 6 14.97 11.77 -6.46
CA SER A 6 14.06 11.36 -7.51
C SER A 6 13.14 10.27 -6.95
N PRO A 7 11.83 10.29 -7.25
CA PRO A 7 10.90 9.22 -6.85
C PRO A 7 11.39 7.82 -7.27
N ALA A 8 12.10 7.74 -8.39
CA ALA A 8 12.74 6.52 -8.86
C ALA A 8 13.82 6.03 -7.88
N THR A 9 14.64 6.92 -7.33
CA THR A 9 15.72 6.56 -6.39
C THR A 9 15.17 5.98 -5.11
N THR A 10 14.14 6.63 -4.53
CA THR A 10 13.48 6.14 -3.32
C THR A 10 12.82 4.77 -3.56
N ALA A 11 12.15 4.60 -4.71
CA ALA A 11 11.53 3.34 -5.07
C ALA A 11 12.58 2.23 -5.29
N VAL A 12 13.67 2.52 -5.98
CA VAL A 12 14.77 1.56 -6.21
C VAL A 12 15.41 1.14 -4.89
N TRP A 13 15.64 2.08 -3.96
CA TRP A 13 16.21 1.77 -2.65
C TRP A 13 15.28 0.87 -1.82
N HIS A 14 13.98 1.18 -1.76
CA HIS A 14 13.03 0.36 -1.01
C HIS A 14 12.84 -1.03 -1.62
N ASN A 15 12.73 -1.13 -2.95
CA ASN A 15 12.61 -2.43 -3.63
C ASN A 15 13.90 -3.26 -3.46
N GLY A 16 15.08 -2.64 -3.61
CA GLY A 16 16.36 -3.31 -3.44
C GLY A 16 16.57 -3.81 -2.02
N MET A 17 16.34 -2.97 -1.02
CA MET A 17 16.45 -3.36 0.39
C MET A 17 15.43 -4.44 0.76
N GLY A 18 14.19 -4.30 0.30
CA GLY A 18 13.14 -5.30 0.51
C GLY A 18 13.51 -6.66 -0.09
N ALA A 19 14.06 -6.67 -1.31
CA ALA A 19 14.52 -7.89 -1.97
C ALA A 19 15.69 -8.56 -1.22
N ILE A 20 16.67 -7.77 -0.74
CA ILE A 20 17.80 -8.30 0.04
C ILE A 20 17.31 -8.91 1.36
N ILE A 21 16.46 -8.19 2.11
CA ILE A 21 15.92 -8.67 3.38
C ILE A 21 15.12 -9.95 3.16
N PHE A 22 14.26 -9.98 2.14
CA PHE A 22 13.47 -11.16 1.80
C PHE A 22 14.36 -12.35 1.43
N ALA A 23 15.41 -12.13 0.62
CA ALA A 23 16.37 -13.18 0.25
C ALA A 23 17.11 -13.74 1.47
N VAL A 24 17.54 -12.88 2.40
CA VAL A 24 18.19 -13.31 3.66
C VAL A 24 17.24 -14.16 4.51
N ILE A 25 15.97 -13.75 4.64
CA ILE A 25 14.97 -14.50 5.39
C ILE A 25 14.72 -15.87 4.74
N MET A 26 14.57 -15.92 3.41
CA MET A 26 14.34 -17.18 2.69
C MET A 26 15.50 -18.17 2.87
N ILE A 27 16.74 -17.67 2.83
CA ILE A 27 17.94 -18.48 3.10
C ILE A 27 17.95 -18.95 4.56
N ALA A 28 17.67 -18.07 5.52
CA ALA A 28 17.68 -18.39 6.94
C ALA A 28 16.60 -19.42 7.33
N VAL A 29 15.44 -19.39 6.69
CA VAL A 29 14.32 -20.33 6.90
C VAL A 29 14.51 -21.63 6.12
N GLY A 30 15.44 -21.68 5.15
CA GLY A 30 15.66 -22.86 4.30
C GLY A 30 14.48 -23.17 3.39
N ALA A 31 13.70 -22.14 3.01
CA ALA A 31 12.51 -22.32 2.20
C ALA A 31 12.88 -22.80 0.77
N PRO A 32 12.17 -23.79 0.21
CA PRO A 32 12.46 -24.29 -1.12
C PRO A 32 12.20 -23.22 -2.18
N LEU A 33 13.10 -23.14 -3.16
CA LEU A 33 12.91 -22.25 -4.30
C LEU A 33 11.73 -22.75 -5.15
N PRO A 34 10.79 -21.88 -5.52
CA PRO A 34 9.72 -22.25 -6.44
C PRO A 34 10.33 -22.60 -7.80
N THR A 35 10.17 -23.86 -8.21
CA THR A 35 10.72 -24.40 -9.48
C THR A 35 9.68 -24.45 -10.60
N GLY A 36 8.40 -24.18 -10.29
CA GLY A 36 7.32 -24.12 -11.26
C GLY A 36 7.42 -22.90 -12.17
N ARG A 37 7.32 -23.08 -13.49
CA ARG A 37 7.29 -21.97 -14.46
C ARG A 37 6.11 -21.02 -14.22
N ALA A 38 4.96 -21.56 -13.78
CA ALA A 38 3.79 -20.77 -13.42
C ALA A 38 4.02 -19.93 -12.17
N ASP A 39 4.64 -20.51 -11.14
CA ASP A 39 4.97 -19.82 -9.88
C ASP A 39 5.95 -18.67 -10.11
N MET A 40 6.98 -18.91 -10.94
CA MET A 40 7.91 -17.85 -11.35
C MET A 40 7.21 -16.74 -12.14
N ALA A 41 6.28 -17.07 -13.04
CA ALA A 41 5.52 -16.06 -13.78
C ALA A 41 4.65 -15.21 -12.83
N LEU A 42 3.98 -15.84 -11.86
CA LEU A 42 3.19 -15.14 -10.83
C LEU A 42 4.06 -14.25 -9.94
N LEU A 43 5.22 -14.75 -9.48
CA LEU A 43 6.15 -13.97 -8.66
C LEU A 43 6.70 -12.76 -9.42
N ILE A 44 7.05 -12.93 -10.69
CA ILE A 44 7.47 -11.80 -11.54
C ILE A 44 6.33 -10.81 -11.70
N ALA A 45 5.11 -11.27 -11.98
CA ALA A 45 3.95 -10.39 -12.15
C ALA A 45 3.64 -9.58 -10.88
N ILE A 46 3.61 -10.23 -9.72
CA ILE A 46 3.40 -9.58 -8.42
C ILE A 46 4.55 -8.62 -8.11
N GLY A 47 5.80 -9.00 -8.41
CA GLY A 47 6.98 -8.16 -8.22
C GLY A 47 6.95 -6.88 -9.07
N VAL A 48 6.57 -7.00 -10.34
CA VAL A 48 6.40 -5.86 -11.25
C VAL A 48 5.26 -4.95 -10.76
N LEU A 49 4.11 -5.53 -10.41
CA LEU A 49 2.96 -4.76 -9.94
C LEU A 49 3.27 -4.03 -8.62
N SER A 50 3.96 -4.69 -7.69
CA SER A 50 4.43 -4.11 -6.43
C SER A 50 5.45 -2.98 -6.65
N SER A 51 6.38 -3.18 -7.58
CA SER A 51 7.37 -2.15 -7.95
C SER A 51 6.68 -0.91 -8.54
N PHE A 52 5.67 -1.13 -9.39
CA PHE A 52 4.86 -0.06 -9.97
C PHE A 52 4.06 0.70 -8.90
N GLN A 53 3.44 -0.02 -7.96
CA GLN A 53 2.77 0.58 -6.80
C GLN A 53 3.74 1.47 -5.99
N GLN A 54 4.94 0.96 -5.69
CA GLN A 54 5.95 1.70 -4.93
C GLN A 54 6.40 2.96 -5.66
N PHE A 55 6.55 2.91 -6.98
CA PHE A 55 6.83 4.10 -7.78
C PHE A 55 5.69 5.12 -7.71
N GLY A 56 4.44 4.66 -7.82
CA GLY A 56 3.26 5.51 -7.67
C GLY A 56 3.19 6.19 -6.30
N LEU A 57 3.51 5.47 -5.21
CA LEU A 57 3.59 6.02 -3.86
C LEU A 57 4.69 7.08 -3.75
N ALA A 58 5.90 6.79 -4.24
CA ALA A 58 7.01 7.74 -4.24
C ALA A 58 6.67 9.01 -5.02
N PHE A 59 5.95 8.88 -6.13
CA PHE A 59 5.46 10.01 -6.93
C PHE A 59 4.38 10.82 -6.19
N SER A 60 3.43 10.13 -5.56
CA SER A 60 2.33 10.75 -4.81
C SER A 60 2.83 11.63 -3.66
N HIS A 61 3.84 11.15 -2.92
CA HIS A 61 4.51 11.94 -1.87
C HIS A 61 5.17 13.23 -2.38
N LYS A 62 5.51 13.30 -3.67
CA LYS A 62 6.10 14.51 -4.27
C LYS A 62 5.04 15.54 -4.68
N LEU A 63 3.83 15.08 -5.02
CA LEU A 63 2.76 15.93 -5.56
C LEU A 63 1.77 16.42 -4.51
N VAL A 64 1.58 15.64 -3.45
CA VAL A 64 0.51 15.86 -2.48
C VAL A 64 1.08 15.89 -1.06
N PRO A 65 0.70 16.87 -0.21
CA PRO A 65 1.12 16.89 1.18
C PRO A 65 0.65 15.63 1.92
N ALA A 66 1.50 15.11 2.80
CA ALA A 66 1.30 13.86 3.53
C ALA A 66 -0.05 13.78 4.29
N SER A 67 -0.62 14.93 4.66
CA SER A 67 -1.92 15.04 5.32
C SER A 67 -3.07 14.44 4.49
N ILE A 68 -3.09 14.69 3.17
CA ILE A 68 -4.14 14.15 2.28
C ILE A 68 -3.89 12.66 1.98
N LEU A 69 -2.62 12.21 2.05
CA LEU A 69 -2.26 10.84 1.74
C LEU A 69 -2.68 9.84 2.84
N ALA A 70 -2.69 10.28 4.09
CA ALA A 70 -3.05 9.44 5.23
C ALA A 70 -4.49 8.86 5.13
N PRO A 71 -5.56 9.65 4.87
CA PRO A 71 -6.90 9.12 4.67
C PRO A 71 -7.00 8.13 3.50
N LEU A 72 -6.29 8.41 2.41
CA LEU A 72 -6.29 7.54 1.23
C LEU A 72 -5.69 6.16 1.53
N HIS A 73 -4.63 6.14 2.35
CA HIS A 73 -4.02 4.91 2.80
C HIS A 73 -4.97 4.08 3.67
N TYR A 74 -5.75 4.70 4.55
CA TYR A 74 -6.76 3.98 5.36
C TYR A 74 -7.91 3.42 4.50
N LEU A 75 -8.29 4.12 3.44
CA LEU A 75 -9.27 3.62 2.45
C LEU A 75 -8.79 2.39 1.68
N SER A 76 -7.47 2.11 1.65
CA SER A 76 -6.97 0.88 1.04
C SER A 76 -7.41 -0.39 1.78
N ILE A 77 -7.68 -0.30 3.09
CA ILE A 77 -8.09 -1.44 3.92
C ILE A 77 -9.46 -2.00 3.47
N PRO A 78 -10.56 -1.22 3.41
CA PRO A 78 -11.84 -1.73 2.92
C PRO A 78 -11.78 -2.17 1.45
N MET A 79 -10.95 -1.53 0.62
CA MET A 79 -10.74 -1.96 -0.76
C MET A 79 -10.03 -3.33 -0.83
N GLY A 80 -9.05 -3.56 0.05
CA GLY A 80 -8.37 -4.85 0.21
C GLY A 80 -9.32 -5.95 0.66
N ILE A 81 -10.23 -5.67 1.60
CA ILE A 81 -11.30 -6.58 2.01
C ILE A 81 -12.19 -6.94 0.81
N GLY A 82 -12.61 -5.94 0.02
CA GLY A 82 -13.39 -6.17 -1.20
C GLY A 82 -12.66 -7.06 -2.21
N ALA A 83 -11.36 -6.83 -2.42
CA ALA A 83 -10.53 -7.66 -3.28
C ALA A 83 -10.36 -9.08 -2.72
N GLY A 84 -10.24 -9.25 -1.40
CA GLY A 84 -10.21 -10.53 -0.69
C GLY A 84 -11.44 -11.38 -0.99
N ILE A 85 -12.62 -10.79 -0.85
CA ILE A 85 -13.91 -11.44 -1.15
C ILE A 85 -14.00 -11.81 -2.63
N MET A 86 -13.62 -10.90 -3.54
CA MET A 86 -13.76 -11.13 -4.99
C MET A 86 -12.76 -12.17 -5.54
N LEU A 87 -11.51 -12.13 -5.10
CA LEU A 87 -10.43 -12.94 -5.67
C LEU A 87 -10.25 -14.28 -4.94
N PHE A 88 -10.51 -14.31 -3.63
CA PHE A 88 -10.26 -15.47 -2.77
C PHE A 88 -11.52 -16.06 -2.15
N GLY A 89 -12.69 -15.44 -2.35
CA GLY A 89 -13.97 -15.93 -1.82
C GLY A 89 -14.05 -15.87 -0.29
N GLU A 90 -13.33 -14.94 0.33
CA GLU A 90 -13.31 -14.80 1.79
C GLU A 90 -14.72 -14.54 2.36
N ALA A 91 -15.05 -15.25 3.44
CA ALA A 91 -16.33 -15.10 4.12
C ALA A 91 -16.37 -13.80 4.92
N LEU A 92 -17.43 -13.02 4.70
CA LEU A 92 -17.61 -11.76 5.38
C LEU A 92 -18.14 -11.99 6.80
N THR A 93 -17.27 -11.90 7.80
CA THR A 93 -17.69 -11.97 9.20
C THR A 93 -18.21 -10.63 9.69
N LEU A 94 -19.06 -10.68 10.71
CA LEU A 94 -19.67 -9.48 11.30
C LEU A 94 -18.61 -8.50 11.84
N GLU A 95 -17.49 -9.04 12.32
CA GLU A 95 -16.32 -8.27 12.77
C GLU A 95 -15.67 -7.47 11.63
N ILE A 96 -15.52 -8.07 10.44
CA ILE A 96 -14.96 -7.40 9.26
C ILE A 96 -15.90 -6.28 8.78
N ILE A 97 -17.21 -6.51 8.82
CA ILE A 97 -18.21 -5.50 8.45
C ILE A 97 -18.14 -4.31 9.40
N VAL A 98 -18.15 -4.56 10.71
CA VAL A 98 -18.11 -3.49 11.72
C VAL A 98 -16.78 -2.75 11.67
N GLY A 99 -15.65 -3.47 11.58
CA GLY A 99 -14.33 -2.88 11.47
C GLY A 99 -14.16 -2.01 10.21
N SER A 100 -14.57 -2.52 9.05
CA SER A 100 -14.51 -1.77 7.79
C SER A 100 -15.41 -0.53 7.82
N ALA A 101 -16.62 -0.61 8.40
CA ALA A 101 -17.50 0.54 8.57
C ALA A 101 -16.86 1.64 9.44
N ILE A 102 -16.19 1.27 10.55
CA ILE A 102 -15.47 2.22 11.42
C ILE A 102 -14.32 2.89 10.67
N ILE A 103 -13.54 2.12 9.90
CA ILE A 103 -12.43 2.65 9.10
C ILE A 103 -12.93 3.62 8.04
N ILE A 104 -14.01 3.27 7.33
CA ILE A 104 -14.63 4.13 6.31
C ILE A 104 -15.14 5.43 6.96
N ALA A 105 -15.87 5.33 8.07
CA ALA A 105 -16.38 6.50 8.80
C ALA A 105 -15.26 7.42 9.28
N SER A 106 -14.19 6.84 9.84
CA SER A 106 -13.01 7.59 10.29
C SER A 106 -12.30 8.28 9.13
N SER A 107 -12.15 7.58 8.00
CA SER A 107 -11.51 8.14 6.79
C SER A 107 -12.30 9.33 6.23
N ILE A 108 -13.63 9.23 6.19
CA ILE A 108 -14.52 10.34 5.78
C ILE A 108 -14.44 11.51 6.77
N PHE A 109 -14.43 11.22 8.08
CA PHE A 109 -14.35 12.24 9.12
C PHE A 109 -13.04 13.04 9.03
N ILE A 110 -11.90 12.34 8.89
CA ILE A 110 -10.58 13.00 8.74
C ILE A 110 -10.57 13.88 7.48
N LEU A 111 -11.09 13.37 6.36
CA LEU A 111 -11.13 14.12 5.11
C LEU A 111 -11.99 15.40 5.23
N ARG A 112 -13.14 15.31 5.90
CA ARG A 112 -13.99 16.48 6.19
C ARG A 112 -13.29 17.48 7.11
N ARG A 113 -12.64 17.02 8.17
CA ARG A 113 -11.89 17.87 9.12
C ARG A 113 -10.75 18.60 8.44
N GLU A 114 -10.01 17.94 7.56
CA GLU A 114 -8.93 18.60 6.81
C GLU A 114 -9.44 19.68 5.85
N ARG A 115 -10.57 19.44 5.18
CA ARG A 115 -11.21 20.47 4.34
C ARG A 115 -11.60 21.70 5.14
N GLN A 116 -12.24 21.50 6.30
CA GLN A 116 -12.64 22.60 7.19
C GLN A 116 -11.43 23.41 7.71
N LEU A 117 -10.34 22.75 8.09
CA LEU A 117 -9.12 23.42 8.55
C LEU A 117 -8.46 24.25 7.44
N ARG A 118 -8.51 23.77 6.18
CA ARG A 118 -8.00 24.53 5.02
C ARG A 118 -8.86 25.77 4.72
N GLU A 119 -10.18 25.64 4.83
CA GLU A 119 -11.11 26.76 4.62
C GLU A 119 -11.00 27.82 5.74
N ALA A 120 -10.74 27.39 6.97
CA ALA A 120 -10.57 28.29 8.12
C ALA A 120 -9.22 29.07 8.08
N GLY A 121 -8.16 28.47 7.54
CA GLY A 121 -6.85 29.12 7.39
C GLY A 121 -6.70 30.04 6.16
N GLN A 122 -7.74 30.13 5.32
CA GLN A 122 -7.81 31.06 4.18
C GLN A 122 -8.57 32.36 4.51
N ARG A 123 -9.06 32.53 5.74
CA ARG A 123 -9.62 33.79 6.26
C ARG A 123 -8.63 34.47 7.19
#